data_AF-A0A9P0CFA7-F1
#
_entry.id   AF-A0A9P0CFA7-F1
#
_cell.length_a   1.000
_cell.length_b   1.000
_cell.length_c   1.000
_cell.angle_alpha   90.00
_cell.angle_beta   90.00
_cell.angle_gamma   90.00
#
_symmetry.space_group_name_H-M   'P 1'
#
loop_
_entity.id
_entity.type
_entity.pdbx_description
1 polymer ?
#
loop_
_entity_poly.entity_id
_entity_poly.type
_entity_poly.pdbx_seq_one_letter_code
_entity_poly.pdbx_strand_id
1 'polypeptide(L)'
;MNHSCSPNIRIGFDDRQRMVARATRSIECGEEITTSYSLLLWGTSTRRSHLLDTKHFLCSCFRCLDPTELGTFLFMMDCPSRGCGGQLSPADPLSLSCAWSCGRCNRVVTEQQISILRNIAAGPTPDPDLEDLSALKTSLEGRLGQVAVSLKLSVIGSLGHKPKYTWTELDEKALLFKRQLCEEVLQLLQSLQLGVCRLRGFILQELFHVLNELRKRKKCSKNKSSIAEIKHLAKLAASSLKEALQIIKAENLDTL
;
A
#
# COMPACT_ATOMS: atom_id res chain seq x y z
N MET A 1 11.87 14.13 -17.84
CA MET A 1 11.48 12.79 -17.35
C MET A 1 9.96 12.75 -17.32
N ASN A 2 9.34 11.95 -18.18
CA ASN A 2 7.88 11.88 -18.29
C ASN A 2 7.24 11.11 -17.12
N HIS A 3 5.92 11.16 -17.07
CA HIS A 3 5.12 10.46 -16.07
C HIS A 3 4.94 8.98 -16.41
N SER A 4 5.04 8.12 -15.40
CA SER A 4 4.43 6.78 -15.40
C SER A 4 3.80 6.50 -14.04
N CYS A 5 2.64 5.83 -14.01
CA CYS A 5 2.03 5.35 -12.77
C CYS A 5 2.77 4.13 -12.17
N SER A 6 3.71 3.56 -12.93
CA SER A 6 4.66 2.53 -12.53
C SER A 6 6.06 2.99 -12.96
N PRO A 7 6.63 4.00 -12.27
CA PRO A 7 7.87 4.64 -12.67
C PRO A 7 9.09 3.76 -12.40
N ASN A 8 10.17 3.97 -13.16
CA ASN A 8 11.44 3.26 -12.98
C ASN A 8 12.50 4.09 -12.24
N ILE A 9 12.21 5.35 -11.93
CA ILE A 9 12.99 6.19 -11.03
C ILE A 9 12.13 6.85 -9.95
N ARG A 10 12.80 7.31 -8.90
CA ARG A 10 12.26 8.28 -7.94
C ARG A 10 13.13 9.53 -7.93
N ILE A 11 12.50 10.66 -7.61
CA ILE A 11 13.18 11.95 -7.47
C ILE A 11 13.20 12.32 -5.99
N GLY A 12 14.38 12.70 -5.49
CA GLY A 12 14.60 13.32 -4.18
C GLY A 12 15.46 14.58 -4.33
N PHE A 13 15.77 15.21 -3.21
CA PHE A 13 16.71 16.33 -3.12
C PHE A 13 17.72 15.99 -2.04
N ASP A 14 19.00 16.22 -2.27
CA ASP A 14 20.05 16.05 -1.25
C ASP A 14 20.13 17.23 -0.26
N ASP A 15 21.04 17.15 0.70
CA ASP A 15 21.30 18.22 1.69
C ASP A 15 21.68 19.57 1.06
N ARG A 16 22.21 19.53 -0.16
CA ARG A 16 22.58 20.72 -0.93
C ARG A 16 21.45 21.19 -1.85
N GLN A 17 20.23 20.68 -1.66
CA GLN A 17 19.05 20.98 -2.47
C GLN A 17 19.23 20.61 -3.96
N ARG A 18 20.11 19.67 -4.28
CA ARG A 18 20.28 19.17 -5.65
C ARG A 18 19.28 18.05 -5.89
N MET A 19 18.59 18.11 -7.02
CA MET A 19 17.68 17.05 -7.44
C MET A 19 18.47 15.77 -7.74
N VAL A 20 18.11 14.67 -7.07
CA VAL A 20 18.70 13.35 -7.29
C VAL A 20 17.64 12.41 -7.85
N ALA A 21 17.90 11.88 -9.04
CA ALA A 21 17.11 10.81 -9.63
C ALA A 21 17.78 9.46 -9.36
N ARG A 22 17.05 8.51 -8.76
CA ARG A 22 17.54 7.15 -8.51
C ARG A 22 16.63 6.12 -9.14
N ALA A 23 17.25 5.12 -9.77
CA ALA A 23 16.54 3.95 -10.25
C ALA A 23 15.85 3.21 -9.09
N THR A 24 14.58 2.84 -9.30
CA THR A 24 13.80 2.03 -8.34
C THR A 24 13.83 0.55 -8.70
N ARG A 25 14.25 0.22 -9.92
CA ARG A 25 14.47 -1.14 -10.44
C ARG A 25 15.56 -1.10 -11.50
N SER A 26 15.96 -2.27 -12.01
CA SER A 26 16.79 -2.34 -13.22
C SER A 26 16.08 -1.65 -14.40
N ILE A 27 16.85 -0.88 -15.17
CA ILE A 27 16.39 -0.14 -16.35
C ILE A 27 17.20 -0.65 -17.53
N GLU A 28 16.52 -1.13 -18.58
CA GLU A 28 17.19 -1.68 -19.76
C GLU A 28 17.75 -0.56 -20.66
N CYS A 29 18.76 -0.88 -21.48
CA CYS A 29 19.30 0.09 -22.42
C CYS A 29 18.23 0.50 -23.45
N GLY A 30 17.98 1.80 -23.58
CA GLY A 30 16.93 2.35 -24.45
C GLY A 30 15.56 2.46 -23.77
N GLU A 31 15.38 1.94 -22.55
CA GLU A 31 14.15 2.13 -21.79
C GLU A 31 14.00 3.61 -21.34
N GLU A 32 12.80 4.17 -21.49
CA GLU A 32 12.54 5.56 -21.09
C GLU A 32 12.60 5.73 -19.57
N ILE A 33 13.30 6.76 -19.09
CA ILE A 33 13.34 7.13 -17.67
C ILE A 33 12.07 7.91 -17.29
N THR A 34 11.27 7.33 -16.40
CA THR A 34 9.96 7.87 -15.98
C THR A 34 9.85 8.01 -14.46
N THR A 35 9.16 9.06 -14.01
CA THR A 35 8.86 9.33 -12.60
C THR A 35 7.34 9.41 -12.38
N SER A 36 6.87 9.35 -11.13
CA SER A 36 5.46 9.63 -10.83
C SER A 36 5.24 11.11 -10.50
N TYR A 37 4.13 11.68 -10.98
CA TYR A 37 3.66 13.03 -10.62
C TYR A 37 2.43 12.99 -9.70
N SER A 38 1.98 11.78 -9.33
CA SER A 38 0.87 11.53 -8.43
C SER A 38 1.30 10.61 -7.29
N LEU A 39 0.46 10.47 -6.25
CA LEU A 39 0.69 9.45 -5.24
C LEU A 39 0.56 8.05 -5.84
N LEU A 40 1.42 7.13 -5.39
CA LEU A 40 1.58 5.80 -6.01
C LEU A 40 0.39 4.86 -5.76
N LEU A 41 -0.26 5.02 -4.60
CA LEU A 41 -1.38 4.17 -4.14
C LEU A 41 -2.77 4.74 -4.41
N TRP A 42 -2.86 5.86 -5.13
CA TRP A 42 -4.14 6.30 -5.67
C TRP A 42 -4.64 5.32 -6.73
N GLY A 43 -5.96 5.16 -6.86
CA GLY A 43 -6.58 4.39 -7.95
C GLY A 43 -6.56 5.13 -9.29
N THR A 44 -6.82 4.41 -10.39
CA THR A 44 -6.66 4.94 -11.77
C THR A 44 -7.44 6.23 -12.03
N SER A 45 -8.71 6.31 -11.63
CA SER A 45 -9.53 7.51 -11.82
C SER A 45 -8.96 8.72 -11.06
N THR A 46 -8.58 8.54 -9.79
CA THR A 46 -7.97 9.57 -8.94
C THR A 46 -6.68 10.10 -9.55
N ARG A 47 -5.78 9.20 -10.01
CA ARG A 47 -4.52 9.62 -10.65
C ARG A 47 -4.77 10.39 -11.96
N ARG A 48 -5.66 9.90 -12.82
CA ARG A 48 -5.96 10.54 -14.11
C ARG A 48 -6.58 11.93 -13.93
N SER A 49 -7.51 12.09 -12.99
CA SER A 49 -8.07 13.41 -12.66
C SER A 49 -6.97 14.36 -12.18
N HIS A 50 -6.16 13.95 -11.20
CA HIS A 50 -5.07 14.78 -10.69
C HIS A 50 -4.06 15.20 -11.76
N LEU A 51 -3.70 14.30 -12.68
CA LEU A 51 -2.78 14.62 -13.76
C LEU A 51 -3.39 15.56 -14.80
N LEU A 52 -4.70 15.43 -15.07
CA LEU A 52 -5.41 16.39 -15.90
C LEU A 52 -5.41 17.78 -15.25
N ASP A 53 -5.72 17.85 -13.96
CA ASP A 53 -5.86 19.12 -13.23
C ASP A 53 -4.50 19.81 -13.02
N THR A 54 -3.44 19.05 -12.75
CA THR A 54 -2.12 19.61 -12.35
C THR A 54 -1.06 19.59 -13.44
N LYS A 55 -1.25 18.76 -14.48
CA LYS A 55 -0.27 18.56 -15.58
C LYS A 55 -0.91 18.61 -16.96
N HIS A 56 -2.23 18.78 -17.06
CA HIS A 56 -2.98 18.98 -18.31
C HIS A 56 -2.84 17.84 -19.33
N PHE A 57 -2.74 16.59 -18.85
CA PHE A 57 -2.78 15.41 -19.71
C PHE A 57 -3.48 14.23 -19.04
N LEU A 58 -3.95 13.27 -19.85
CA LEU A 58 -4.55 12.01 -19.40
C LEU A 58 -3.55 10.86 -19.56
N CYS A 59 -3.13 10.25 -18.46
CA CYS A 59 -2.13 9.17 -18.47
C CYS A 59 -2.67 7.86 -19.06
N SER A 60 -2.07 7.39 -20.16
CA SER A 60 -2.38 6.11 -20.81
C SER A 60 -1.28 5.05 -20.62
N CYS A 61 -0.52 5.09 -19.52
CA CYS A 61 0.48 4.05 -19.23
C CYS A 61 -0.19 2.67 -19.03
N PHE A 62 0.58 1.59 -19.14
CA PHE A 62 0.07 0.22 -19.06
C PHE A 62 -0.76 -0.07 -17.79
N ARG A 63 -0.40 0.50 -16.63
CA ARG A 63 -1.19 0.40 -15.40
C ARG A 63 -2.57 1.06 -15.52
N CYS A 64 -2.67 2.19 -16.22
CA CYS A 64 -3.94 2.88 -16.45
C CYS A 64 -4.80 2.17 -17.51
N LEU A 65 -4.17 1.55 -18.51
CA LEU A 65 -4.85 0.78 -19.56
C LEU A 65 -5.43 -0.55 -19.04
N ASP A 66 -4.82 -1.13 -18.01
CA ASP A 66 -5.29 -2.38 -17.41
C ASP A 66 -6.56 -2.15 -16.56
N PRO A 67 -7.70 -2.78 -16.90
CA PRO A 67 -8.95 -2.64 -16.14
C PRO A 67 -8.91 -3.26 -14.75
N THR A 68 -7.91 -4.08 -14.44
CA THR A 68 -7.68 -4.63 -13.09
C THR A 68 -6.63 -3.84 -12.30
N GLU A 69 -6.01 -2.84 -12.93
CA GLU A 69 -4.90 -2.08 -12.36
C GLU A 69 -3.77 -3.01 -11.88
N LEU A 70 -3.28 -3.89 -12.74
CA LEU A 70 -2.27 -4.91 -12.45
C LEU A 70 -2.74 -5.92 -11.39
N GLY A 71 -4.03 -6.27 -11.42
CA GLY A 71 -4.68 -7.15 -10.45
C GLY A 71 -4.86 -6.55 -9.05
N THR A 72 -4.60 -5.26 -8.86
CA THR A 72 -4.65 -4.61 -7.54
C THR A 72 -6.01 -4.00 -7.23
N PHE A 73 -6.75 -3.63 -8.28
CA PHE A 73 -8.07 -3.02 -8.19
C PHE A 73 -8.16 -1.85 -7.19
N LEU A 74 -7.12 -1.00 -7.12
CA LEU A 74 -7.10 0.14 -6.19
C LEU A 74 -8.19 1.17 -6.48
N PHE A 75 -8.71 1.22 -7.69
CA PHE A 75 -9.86 2.06 -8.02
C PHE A 75 -11.17 1.57 -7.38
N MET A 76 -11.30 0.29 -6.98
CA MET A 76 -12.58 -0.26 -6.51
C MET A 76 -13.06 0.45 -5.24
N MET A 77 -14.37 0.64 -5.16
CA MET A 77 -15.05 1.23 -4.02
C MET A 77 -16.10 0.26 -3.48
N ASP A 78 -16.36 0.29 -2.18
CA ASP A 78 -17.40 -0.54 -1.60
C ASP A 78 -18.80 -0.10 -2.05
N CYS A 79 -19.66 -1.06 -2.34
CA CYS A 79 -21.05 -0.78 -2.71
C CYS A 79 -21.82 -0.25 -1.49
N PRO A 80 -22.42 0.96 -1.55
CA PRO A 80 -23.17 1.54 -0.44
C PRO A 80 -24.55 0.89 -0.22
N SER A 81 -24.94 -0.09 -1.04
CA SER A 81 -26.20 -0.81 -0.84
C SER A 81 -26.15 -1.62 0.45
N ARG A 82 -27.12 -1.40 1.35
CA ARG A 82 -27.25 -2.15 2.60
C ARG A 82 -27.25 -3.66 2.32
N GLY A 83 -26.39 -4.39 3.03
CA GLY A 83 -26.28 -5.85 2.92
C GLY A 83 -25.66 -6.38 1.62
N CYS A 84 -25.18 -5.52 0.71
CA CYS A 84 -24.61 -5.99 -0.55
C CYS A 84 -23.21 -6.58 -0.36
N GLY A 85 -22.28 -5.86 0.27
CA GLY A 85 -20.89 -6.31 0.41
C GLY A 85 -20.16 -6.56 -0.92
N GLY A 86 -20.69 -6.06 -2.05
CA GLY A 86 -20.03 -6.06 -3.35
C GLY A 86 -19.20 -4.79 -3.57
N GLN A 87 -18.48 -4.73 -4.69
CA GLN A 87 -17.62 -3.60 -5.05
C GLN A 87 -18.09 -2.94 -6.35
N LEU A 88 -17.97 -1.61 -6.40
CA LEU A 88 -18.18 -0.74 -7.54
C LEU A 88 -16.90 -0.66 -8.36
N SER A 89 -17.03 -0.82 -9.68
CA SER A 89 -15.95 -0.66 -10.66
C SER A 89 -16.41 0.22 -11.83
N PRO A 90 -15.51 1.02 -12.44
CA PRO A 90 -15.84 1.81 -13.62
C PRO A 90 -16.10 0.91 -14.83
N ALA A 91 -17.06 1.27 -15.68
CA ALA A 91 -17.28 0.59 -16.95
C ALA A 91 -16.12 0.81 -17.94
N ASP A 92 -15.44 1.96 -17.85
CA ASP A 92 -14.25 2.29 -18.61
C ASP A 92 -13.23 3.04 -17.73
N PRO A 93 -12.13 2.38 -17.31
CA PRO A 93 -11.08 2.99 -16.47
C PRO A 93 -10.42 4.25 -17.05
N LEU A 94 -10.48 4.45 -18.37
CA LEU A 94 -9.87 5.59 -19.05
C LEU A 94 -10.83 6.77 -19.20
N SER A 95 -12.14 6.53 -19.08
CA SER A 95 -13.13 7.58 -19.15
C SER A 95 -13.38 8.19 -17.76
N LEU A 96 -13.14 9.51 -17.65
CA LEU A 96 -13.39 10.28 -16.42
C LEU A 96 -14.88 10.50 -16.13
N SER A 97 -15.78 10.16 -17.05
CA SER A 97 -17.23 10.37 -16.90
C SER A 97 -18.03 9.07 -17.00
N CYS A 98 -17.37 7.91 -16.98
CA CYS A 98 -18.07 6.64 -17.08
C CYS A 98 -18.95 6.35 -15.85
N ALA A 99 -19.97 5.54 -16.07
CA ALA A 99 -20.76 4.97 -14.99
C ALA A 99 -19.96 3.86 -14.29
N TRP A 100 -20.25 3.68 -13.00
CA TRP A 100 -19.71 2.58 -12.22
C TRP A 100 -20.82 1.61 -11.85
N SER A 101 -20.51 0.32 -11.82
CA SER A 101 -21.48 -0.73 -11.51
C SER A 101 -20.97 -1.66 -10.43
N CYS A 102 -21.87 -2.11 -9.55
CA CYS A 102 -21.57 -3.12 -8.55
C CYS A 102 -21.66 -4.52 -9.17
N GLY A 103 -20.59 -5.30 -9.05
CA GLY A 103 -20.55 -6.69 -9.57
C GLY A 103 -21.46 -7.69 -8.85
N ARG A 104 -22.17 -7.29 -7.79
CA ARG A 104 -23.06 -8.17 -7.00
C ARG A 104 -24.53 -7.80 -7.07
N CYS A 105 -24.88 -6.52 -6.87
CA CYS A 105 -26.28 -6.07 -6.89
C CYS A 105 -26.67 -5.29 -8.15
N ASN A 106 -25.77 -5.15 -9.12
CA ASN A 106 -25.97 -4.40 -10.36
C ASN A 106 -26.36 -2.92 -10.17
N ARG A 107 -26.18 -2.36 -8.95
CA ARG A 107 -26.34 -0.93 -8.73
C ARG A 107 -25.39 -0.17 -9.64
N VAL A 108 -25.92 0.78 -10.40
CA VAL A 108 -25.16 1.73 -11.19
C VAL A 108 -25.10 3.06 -10.46
N VAL A 109 -23.93 3.70 -10.44
CA VAL A 109 -23.70 5.03 -9.88
C VAL A 109 -22.89 5.88 -10.85
N THR A 110 -23.05 7.20 -10.79
CA THR A 110 -22.33 8.15 -11.65
C THR A 110 -20.94 8.49 -11.09
N GLU A 111 -20.02 9.01 -11.91
CA GLU A 111 -18.72 9.49 -11.40
C GLU A 111 -18.90 10.60 -10.33
N GLN A 112 -19.92 11.46 -10.45
CA GLN A 112 -20.20 12.47 -9.41
C GLN A 112 -20.51 11.81 -8.06
N GLN A 113 -21.30 10.74 -8.05
CA GLN A 113 -21.58 9.97 -6.83
C GLN A 113 -20.33 9.27 -6.30
N ILE A 114 -19.49 8.71 -7.18
CA ILE A 114 -18.21 8.10 -6.80
C ILE A 114 -17.26 9.14 -6.20
N SER A 115 -17.17 10.33 -6.78
CA SER A 115 -16.34 11.43 -6.27
C SER A 115 -16.77 11.84 -4.85
N ILE A 116 -18.08 11.93 -4.60
CA ILE A 116 -18.62 12.18 -3.25
C ILE A 116 -18.23 11.04 -2.29
N LEU A 117 -18.43 9.77 -2.67
CA LEU A 117 -18.04 8.63 -1.84
C LEU A 117 -16.54 8.61 -1.54
N ARG A 118 -15.72 8.95 -2.55
CA ARG A 118 -14.26 9.04 -2.42
C ARG A 118 -13.88 10.13 -1.45
N ASN A 119 -14.49 11.31 -1.51
CA ASN A 119 -14.21 12.43 -0.60
C ASN A 119 -14.63 12.12 0.85
N ILE A 120 -15.78 11.45 1.05
CA ILE A 120 -16.21 10.99 2.38
C ILE A 120 -15.19 10.00 2.93
N ALA A 121 -14.74 9.04 2.11
CA ALA A 121 -13.79 8.02 2.52
C ALA A 121 -12.34 8.54 2.64
N ALA A 122 -12.00 9.62 1.94
CA ALA A 122 -10.70 10.30 1.96
C ALA A 122 -10.63 11.41 3.02
N GLY A 123 -11.64 11.56 3.88
CA GLY A 123 -11.54 12.34 5.10
C GLY A 123 -10.33 11.92 5.95
N PRO A 124 -10.02 12.63 7.06
CA PRO A 124 -8.90 12.26 7.92
C PRO A 124 -9.04 10.78 8.23
N THR A 125 -8.06 9.96 7.81
CA THR A 125 -8.09 8.52 8.11
C THR A 125 -8.22 8.44 9.62
N PRO A 126 -9.39 8.02 10.15
CA PRO A 126 -9.60 8.05 11.58
C PRO A 126 -8.50 7.19 12.17
N ASP A 127 -8.01 7.62 13.33
CA ASP A 127 -7.17 6.77 14.15
C ASP A 127 -7.89 5.42 14.24
N PRO A 128 -7.31 4.31 13.73
CA PRO A 128 -8.02 3.05 13.71
C PRO A 128 -8.41 2.73 15.15
N ASP A 129 -9.68 2.45 15.37
CA ASP A 129 -10.13 2.00 16.68
C ASP A 129 -9.55 0.60 16.95
N LEU A 130 -8.41 0.59 17.62
CA LEU A 130 -7.66 -0.62 17.92
C LEU A 130 -8.29 -1.39 19.11
N GLU A 131 -9.35 -0.89 19.75
CA GLU A 131 -10.04 -1.62 20.82
C GLU A 131 -10.75 -2.87 20.26
N ASP A 132 -11.28 -2.79 19.04
CA ASP A 132 -11.87 -3.93 18.33
C ASP A 132 -11.08 -4.34 17.08
N LEU A 133 -9.91 -4.92 17.32
CA LEU A 133 -9.09 -5.54 16.27
C LEU A 133 -9.83 -6.63 15.48
N SER A 134 -10.83 -7.27 16.07
CA SER A 134 -11.60 -8.32 15.40
C SER A 134 -12.53 -7.76 14.33
N ALA A 135 -13.22 -6.65 14.64
CA ALA A 135 -14.01 -5.90 13.68
C ALA A 135 -13.12 -5.28 12.60
N LEU A 136 -11.97 -4.70 12.96
CA LEU A 136 -11.02 -4.16 11.98
C LEU A 136 -10.52 -5.24 11.03
N LYS A 137 -10.13 -6.41 11.54
CA LYS A 137 -9.72 -7.54 10.70
C LYS A 137 -10.83 -7.93 9.75
N THR A 138 -12.05 -8.14 10.25
CA THR A 138 -13.22 -8.49 9.43
C THR A 138 -13.51 -7.43 8.36
N SER A 139 -13.33 -6.15 8.70
CA SER A 139 -13.57 -5.03 7.81
C SER A 139 -12.49 -4.84 6.74
N LEU A 140 -11.28 -5.40 6.94
CA LEU A 140 -10.15 -5.27 6.02
C LEU A 140 -9.84 -6.53 5.22
N GLU A 141 -10.25 -7.70 5.72
CA GLU A 141 -9.95 -9.00 5.14
C GLU A 141 -10.50 -9.12 3.71
N GLY A 142 -9.61 -9.42 2.76
CA GLY A 142 -9.95 -9.54 1.34
C GLY A 142 -10.34 -8.23 0.65
N ARG A 143 -10.45 -7.11 1.36
CA ARG A 143 -10.83 -5.83 0.75
C ARG A 143 -9.67 -5.18 0.01
N LEU A 144 -10.01 -4.71 -1.17
CA LEU A 144 -9.18 -3.96 -2.10
C LEU A 144 -9.65 -2.50 -2.14
N GLY A 145 -9.00 -1.69 -2.97
CA GLY A 145 -9.34 -0.28 -3.12
C GLY A 145 -8.47 0.64 -2.28
N GLN A 146 -8.32 1.87 -2.79
CA GLN A 146 -7.47 2.91 -2.21
C GLN A 146 -7.79 3.18 -0.73
N VAL A 147 -9.07 3.20 -0.35
CA VAL A 147 -9.51 3.46 1.03
C VAL A 147 -9.09 2.33 1.97
N ALA A 148 -9.34 1.08 1.57
CA ALA A 148 -8.96 -0.09 2.35
C ALA A 148 -7.43 -0.12 2.56
N VAL A 149 -6.65 0.15 1.51
CA VAL A 149 -5.19 0.21 1.61
C VAL A 149 -4.72 1.32 2.55
N SER A 150 -5.32 2.52 2.48
CA SER A 150 -5.01 3.60 3.43
C SER A 150 -5.28 3.20 4.87
N LEU A 151 -6.38 2.49 5.14
CA LEU A 151 -6.68 1.99 6.49
C LEU A 151 -5.70 0.90 6.93
N LYS A 152 -5.31 -0.03 6.03
CA LYS A 152 -4.26 -1.03 6.32
C LYS A 152 -2.95 -0.35 6.71
N LEU A 153 -2.53 0.68 5.99
CA LEU A 153 -1.34 1.47 6.31
C LEU A 153 -1.44 2.15 7.68
N SER A 154 -2.59 2.71 8.02
CA SER A 154 -2.85 3.33 9.32
C SER A 154 -2.76 2.33 10.48
N VAL A 155 -3.33 1.14 10.31
CA VAL A 155 -3.23 0.04 11.28
C VAL A 155 -1.77 -0.43 11.44
N ILE A 156 -1.04 -0.61 10.33
CA ILE A 156 0.40 -0.96 10.36
C ILE A 156 1.18 0.10 11.14
N GLY A 157 0.94 1.39 10.89
CA GLY A 157 1.63 2.48 11.58
C GLY A 157 1.24 2.65 13.06
N SER A 158 0.11 2.10 13.48
CA SER A 158 -0.41 2.29 14.85
C SER A 158 -0.04 1.13 15.79
N LEU A 159 -0.19 -0.11 15.34
CA LEU A 159 0.15 -1.30 16.13
C LEU A 159 1.66 -1.34 16.40
N GLY A 160 2.09 -1.46 17.64
CA GLY A 160 3.49 -1.45 18.06
C GLY A 160 4.02 -0.07 18.45
N HIS A 161 3.33 1.01 18.08
CA HIS A 161 3.81 2.39 18.23
C HIS A 161 2.93 3.27 19.12
N LYS A 162 1.67 2.89 19.38
CA LYS A 162 0.75 3.65 20.25
C LYS A 162 0.70 3.13 21.68
N PRO A 163 0.44 3.99 22.70
CA PRO A 163 0.16 3.54 24.05
C PRO A 163 -0.96 2.48 24.07
N LYS A 164 -0.86 1.47 24.95
CA LYS A 164 -1.73 0.27 25.02
C LYS A 164 -1.58 -0.73 23.87
N TYR A 165 -0.86 -0.36 22.81
CA TYR A 165 -0.61 -1.21 21.65
C TYR A 165 0.88 -1.30 21.34
N THR A 166 1.76 -1.11 22.33
CA THR A 166 3.21 -1.24 22.13
C THR A 166 3.57 -2.69 21.80
N TRP A 167 4.76 -2.91 21.23
CA TRP A 167 5.23 -4.26 20.84
C TRP A 167 5.13 -5.31 21.95
N THR A 168 5.31 -4.90 23.20
CA THR A 168 5.21 -5.78 24.38
C THR A 168 3.77 -6.04 24.82
N GLU A 169 2.83 -5.15 24.50
CA GLU A 169 1.42 -5.24 24.88
C GLU A 169 0.57 -5.99 23.83
N LEU A 170 1.00 -6.02 22.56
CA LEU A 170 0.28 -6.73 21.50
C LEU A 170 0.17 -8.23 21.80
N ASP A 171 -1.00 -8.82 21.65
CA ASP A 171 -1.15 -10.28 21.70
C ASP A 171 -0.65 -10.94 20.39
N GLU A 172 -0.60 -12.27 20.37
CA GLU A 172 -0.13 -13.01 19.19
C GLU A 172 -1.06 -12.81 17.97
N LYS A 173 -2.37 -12.64 18.19
CA LYS A 173 -3.34 -12.42 17.12
C LYS A 173 -3.11 -11.07 16.43
N ALA A 174 -2.87 -10.01 17.19
CA ALA A 174 -2.57 -8.68 16.68
C ALA A 174 -1.24 -8.66 15.92
N LEU A 175 -0.22 -9.35 16.40
CA LEU A 175 1.06 -9.49 15.68
C LEU A 175 0.88 -10.21 14.34
N LEU A 176 0.13 -11.31 14.31
CA LEU A 176 -0.14 -12.06 13.08
C LEU A 176 -0.99 -11.24 12.10
N PHE A 177 -1.95 -10.47 12.60
CA PHE A 177 -2.73 -9.57 11.78
C PHE A 177 -1.87 -8.46 11.16
N LYS A 178 -1.03 -7.80 11.97
CA LYS A 178 -0.07 -6.80 11.45
C LYS A 178 0.87 -7.40 10.41
N ARG A 179 1.37 -8.63 10.64
CA ARG A 179 2.20 -9.36 9.68
C ARG A 179 1.48 -9.52 8.34
N GLN A 180 0.25 -10.01 8.37
CA GLN A 180 -0.58 -10.20 7.18
C GLN A 180 -0.73 -8.88 6.41
N LEU A 181 -1.05 -7.79 7.09
CA LEU A 181 -1.18 -6.48 6.44
C LEU A 181 0.13 -6.02 5.79
N CYS A 182 1.28 -6.19 6.46
CA CYS A 182 2.57 -5.87 5.87
C CYS A 182 2.84 -6.70 4.60
N GLU A 183 2.58 -8.01 4.64
CA GLU A 183 2.78 -8.91 3.50
C GLU A 183 1.85 -8.53 2.33
N GLU A 184 0.58 -8.24 2.59
CA GLU A 184 -0.39 -7.78 1.58
C GLU A 184 0.04 -6.45 0.92
N VAL A 185 0.50 -5.48 1.72
CA VAL A 185 0.97 -4.19 1.17
C VAL A 185 2.26 -4.38 0.36
N LEU A 186 3.20 -5.23 0.79
CA LEU A 186 4.40 -5.52 0.00
C LEU A 186 4.08 -6.18 -1.33
N GLN A 187 3.11 -7.10 -1.34
CA GLN A 187 2.60 -7.73 -2.56
C GLN A 187 1.95 -6.69 -3.47
N LEU A 188 1.13 -5.77 -2.93
CA LEU A 188 0.56 -4.66 -3.68
C LEU A 188 1.64 -3.80 -4.36
N LEU A 189 2.67 -3.39 -3.62
CA LEU A 189 3.77 -2.58 -4.16
C LEU A 189 4.52 -3.32 -5.29
N GLN A 190 4.67 -4.64 -5.16
CA GLN A 190 5.25 -5.49 -6.19
C GLN A 190 4.37 -5.56 -7.44
N SER A 191 3.07 -5.80 -7.30
CA SER A 191 2.12 -5.84 -8.43
C SER A 191 2.08 -4.51 -9.18
N LEU A 192 2.17 -3.39 -8.46
CA LEU A 192 2.24 -2.04 -9.05
C LEU A 192 3.58 -1.71 -9.70
N GLN A 193 4.58 -2.60 -9.59
CA GLN A 193 5.94 -2.43 -10.11
C GLN A 193 6.62 -1.15 -9.59
N LEU A 194 6.39 -0.79 -8.32
CA LEU A 194 6.91 0.46 -7.74
C LEU A 194 8.38 0.39 -7.32
N GLY A 195 9.01 -0.79 -7.42
CA GLY A 195 10.41 -1.01 -7.08
C GLY A 195 10.77 -0.53 -5.67
N VAL A 196 11.97 0.02 -5.52
CA VAL A 196 12.47 0.65 -4.30
C VAL A 196 11.77 2.00 -4.07
N CYS A 197 11.03 2.11 -2.96
CA CYS A 197 10.38 3.35 -2.54
C CYS A 197 10.28 3.45 -1.01
N ARG A 198 10.05 4.66 -0.50
CA ARG A 198 9.93 4.95 0.94
C ARG A 198 8.96 4.05 1.66
N LEU A 199 7.79 3.88 1.06
CA LEU A 199 6.74 3.06 1.63
C LEU A 199 7.18 1.60 1.75
N ARG A 200 7.87 1.06 0.74
CA ARG A 200 8.42 -0.30 0.81
C ARG A 200 9.41 -0.45 1.97
N GLY A 201 10.31 0.52 2.15
CA GLY A 201 11.26 0.55 3.27
C GLY A 201 10.56 0.54 4.62
N PHE A 202 9.56 1.41 4.80
CA PHE A 202 8.75 1.46 6.01
C PHE A 202 8.05 0.11 6.30
N ILE A 203 7.36 -0.47 5.32
CA ILE A 203 6.62 -1.73 5.52
C ILE A 203 7.57 -2.90 5.82
N LEU A 204 8.74 -2.95 5.19
CA LEU A 204 9.77 -3.96 5.49
C LEU A 204 10.33 -3.81 6.91
N GLN A 205 10.51 -2.58 7.40
CA GLN A 205 10.93 -2.32 8.78
C GLN A 205 9.86 -2.77 9.77
N GLU A 206 8.59 -2.46 9.52
CA GLU A 206 7.48 -2.92 10.37
C GLU A 206 7.36 -4.45 10.36
N LEU A 207 7.52 -5.10 9.20
CA LEU A 207 7.55 -6.55 9.08
C LEU A 207 8.73 -7.15 9.87
N PHE A 208 9.91 -6.54 9.83
CA PHE A 208 11.05 -6.97 10.64
C PHE A 208 10.73 -6.95 12.14
N HIS A 209 10.12 -5.87 12.65
CA HIS A 209 9.75 -5.76 14.06
C HIS A 209 8.77 -6.85 14.48
N VAL A 210 7.73 -7.09 13.67
CA VAL A 210 6.76 -8.18 13.90
C VAL A 210 7.43 -9.55 13.94
N LEU A 211 8.26 -9.87 12.94
CA LEU A 211 8.95 -11.16 12.86
C LEU A 211 9.92 -11.37 14.02
N ASN A 212 10.62 -10.33 14.45
CA ASN A 212 11.55 -10.40 15.57
C ASN A 212 10.81 -10.60 16.90
N GLU A 213 9.65 -9.96 17.09
CA GLU A 213 8.83 -10.12 18.28
C GLU A 213 8.23 -11.54 18.36
N LEU A 214 7.64 -12.05 17.27
CA LEU A 214 7.18 -13.45 17.17
C LEU A 214 8.32 -14.44 17.49
N ARG A 215 9.52 -14.19 16.97
CA ARG A 215 10.70 -15.03 17.22
C ARG A 215 11.11 -15.02 18.70
N LYS A 216 11.12 -13.86 19.35
CA LYS A 216 11.44 -13.73 20.78
C LYS A 216 10.45 -14.53 21.64
N ARG A 217 9.15 -14.39 21.38
CA ARG A 217 8.08 -15.10 22.11
C ARG A 217 8.20 -16.62 21.96
N LYS A 218 8.47 -17.11 20.74
CA LYS A 218 8.71 -18.54 20.49
C LYS A 218 9.97 -19.09 21.17
N LYS A 219 11.01 -18.27 21.36
CA LYS A 219 12.23 -18.67 22.09
C LYS A 219 11.97 -18.88 23.59
N CYS A 220 11.04 -18.11 24.17
CA CYS A 220 10.65 -18.24 25.58
C CYS A 220 9.72 -19.43 25.85
N SER A 221 8.97 -19.90 24.84
CA SER A 221 8.15 -21.10 24.94
C SER A 221 9.04 -22.36 24.98
N LYS A 222 8.94 -23.18 26.04
CA LYS A 222 9.77 -24.40 26.27
C LYS A 222 9.53 -25.55 25.27
N ASN A 223 8.92 -25.28 24.12
CA ASN A 223 8.48 -26.31 23.18
C ASN A 223 9.59 -26.69 22.18
N LYS A 224 9.97 -27.97 22.13
CA LYS A 224 11.10 -28.47 21.31
C LYS A 224 10.84 -28.41 19.79
N SER A 225 9.58 -28.29 19.35
CA SER A 225 9.18 -28.10 17.94
C SER A 225 9.52 -26.70 17.38
N SER A 226 10.05 -25.79 18.20
CA SER A 226 10.21 -24.37 17.93
C SER A 226 11.48 -23.97 17.13
N ILE A 227 12.51 -24.81 17.04
CA ILE A 227 13.82 -24.39 16.50
C ILE A 227 13.77 -24.06 15.00
N ALA A 228 13.10 -24.89 14.19
CA ALA A 228 13.00 -24.66 12.75
C ALA A 228 12.21 -23.37 12.44
N GLU A 229 11.11 -23.15 13.15
CA GLU A 229 10.30 -21.94 13.01
C GLU A 229 11.05 -20.69 13.47
N ILE A 230 11.79 -20.76 14.58
CA ILE A 230 12.65 -19.65 15.04
C ILE A 230 13.69 -19.30 13.98
N LYS A 231 14.35 -20.31 13.37
CA LYS A 231 15.32 -20.10 12.30
C LYS A 231 14.66 -19.47 11.07
N HIS A 232 13.47 -19.93 10.70
CA HIS A 232 12.69 -19.37 9.60
C HIS A 232 12.33 -17.89 9.84
N LEU A 233 11.78 -17.57 11.01
CA LEU A 233 11.46 -16.19 11.40
C LEU A 233 12.72 -15.30 11.42
N ALA A 234 13.84 -15.82 11.92
CA ALA A 234 15.11 -15.10 11.92
C ALA A 234 15.59 -14.79 10.50
N LYS A 235 15.49 -15.74 9.57
CA LYS A 235 15.86 -15.55 8.16
C LYS A 235 14.99 -14.49 7.50
N LEU A 236 13.67 -14.55 7.67
CA LEU A 236 12.76 -13.55 7.13
C LEU A 236 13.04 -12.16 7.71
N ALA A 237 13.20 -12.06 9.03
CA ALA A 237 13.50 -10.80 9.71
C ALA A 237 14.81 -10.17 9.18
N ALA A 238 15.87 -10.97 9.07
CA ALA A 238 17.15 -10.51 8.54
C ALA A 238 17.03 -10.04 7.08
N SER A 239 16.26 -10.74 6.24
CA SER A 239 15.99 -10.34 4.86
C SER A 239 15.25 -9.01 4.79
N SER A 240 14.14 -8.87 5.53
CA SER A 240 13.34 -7.64 5.55
C SER A 240 14.14 -6.45 6.04
N LEU A 241 14.94 -6.61 7.11
CA LEU A 241 15.78 -5.54 7.63
C LEU A 241 16.88 -5.14 6.65
N LYS A 242 17.54 -6.13 6.01
CA LYS A 242 18.60 -5.85 5.04
C LYS A 242 18.07 -4.99 3.89
N GLU A 243 16.92 -5.36 3.34
CA GLU A 243 16.29 -4.61 2.26
C GLU A 243 15.80 -3.23 2.75
N ALA A 244 15.13 -3.15 3.90
CA ALA A 244 14.71 -1.87 4.50
C ALA A 244 15.90 -0.90 4.67
N LEU A 245 17.03 -1.39 5.19
CA LEU A 245 18.23 -0.58 5.37
C LEU A 245 18.85 -0.12 4.05
N GLN A 246 18.78 -0.93 2.99
CA GLN A 246 19.22 -0.50 1.66
C GLN A 246 18.36 0.66 1.13
N ILE A 247 17.04 0.56 1.33
CA ILE A 247 16.09 1.62 0.94
C ILE A 247 16.36 2.89 1.76
N ILE A 248 16.39 2.78 3.10
CA ILE A 248 16.59 3.92 4.01
C ILE A 248 17.95 4.58 3.79
N LYS A 249 19.03 3.82 3.57
CA LYS A 249 20.34 4.43 3.24
C LYS A 249 20.31 5.19 1.94
N ALA A 250 19.59 4.68 0.93
CA ALA A 250 19.41 5.40 -0.33
C ALA A 250 18.54 6.66 -0.16
N GLU A 251 17.73 6.75 0.91
CA GLU A 251 16.98 7.96 1.28
C GLU A 251 17.79 8.92 2.14
N ASN A 252 18.59 8.46 3.09
CA ASN A 252 19.41 9.35 3.91
C ASN A 252 20.55 9.99 3.12
N LEU A 253 20.94 9.42 1.97
CA LEU A 253 21.80 10.09 0.98
C LEU A 253 21.07 11.21 0.21
N ASP A 254 19.76 11.37 0.40
CA ASP A 254 18.98 12.57 0.05
C ASP A 254 18.92 13.57 1.23
N THR A 255 19.49 13.25 2.39
CA THR A 255 19.51 14.15 3.55
C THR A 255 20.89 14.14 4.23
N LEU A 256 21.96 13.90 3.45
CA LEU A 256 23.39 13.97 3.80
C LEU A 256 24.15 14.61 2.61
#